data_AF-A0A1I6ZIT4-F1
#
_entry.id   AF-A0A1I6ZIT4-F1
#
_cell.length_a   1.000
_cell.length_b   1.000
_cell.length_c   1.000
_cell.angle_alpha   90.00
_cell.angle_beta   90.00
_cell.angle_gamma   90.00
#
_symmetry.space_group_name_H-M   'P 1'
#
loop_
_entity.id
_entity.type
_entity.pdbx_description
1 polymer ?
#
loop_
_entity_poly.entity_id
_entity_poly.type
_entity_poly.pdbx_seq_one_letter_code
_entity_poly.pdbx_strand_id
1 'polypeptide(L)'
;MAESNDNDNDNLERWVQTFNKGHGYAGVFNSDTKDDMRIVERSTIEEWRVSIEMEFGIVSDTPQPNPDDPPDFFVSIGGQQLNVELVQMVEQEYKQRAANDETPFSGQLFQDMQWSRERFVSKLNELIANKGKKYEKAGVRIDVLLIHTAEPWLTSTEAQAWLEVEEIMPHPSIRSASLLFDYEPGRGVDHWPVLTVCGELIQKS
;
A
#
# COMPACT_ATOMS: atom_id res chain seq x y z
N MET A 1 -13.79 -0.65 38.96
CA MET A 1 -12.71 -0.34 38.01
C MET A 1 -11.80 -1.56 37.90
N ALA A 2 -12.18 -2.50 37.04
CA ALA A 2 -11.41 -3.67 36.60
C ALA A 2 -12.24 -4.40 35.53
N GLU A 3 -12.45 -3.76 34.37
CA GLU A 3 -13.17 -4.37 33.23
C GLU A 3 -12.51 -4.03 31.87
N SER A 4 -11.34 -3.35 31.86
CA SER A 4 -10.66 -2.96 30.61
C SER A 4 -9.63 -3.99 30.10
N ASN A 5 -9.08 -4.85 30.97
CA ASN A 5 -7.94 -5.68 30.58
C ASN A 5 -8.29 -6.94 29.76
N ASP A 6 -9.45 -7.56 29.98
CA ASP A 6 -9.82 -8.79 29.26
C ASP A 6 -10.20 -8.49 27.81
N ASN A 7 -10.89 -7.36 27.57
CA ASN A 7 -11.33 -6.95 26.24
C ASN A 7 -10.14 -6.49 25.35
N ASP A 8 -9.11 -5.88 25.95
CA ASP A 8 -7.90 -5.47 25.22
C ASP A 8 -7.06 -6.70 24.82
N ASN A 9 -7.02 -7.73 25.66
CA ASN A 9 -6.28 -8.96 25.39
C ASN A 9 -6.98 -9.82 24.31
N ASP A 10 -8.31 -9.93 24.35
CA ASP A 10 -9.10 -10.61 23.32
C ASP A 10 -8.98 -9.91 21.95
N ASN A 11 -8.92 -8.58 21.95
CA ASN A 11 -8.69 -7.81 20.73
C ASN A 11 -7.28 -8.02 20.17
N LEU A 12 -6.25 -8.05 21.01
CA LEU A 12 -4.88 -8.31 20.59
C LEU A 12 -4.73 -9.73 20.01
N GLU A 13 -5.29 -10.74 20.67
CA GLU A 13 -5.28 -12.12 20.17
C GLU A 13 -5.96 -12.24 18.81
N ARG A 14 -7.11 -11.59 18.63
CA ARG A 14 -7.81 -11.52 17.34
C ARG A 14 -6.93 -10.90 16.27
N TRP A 15 -6.33 -9.74 16.54
CA TRP A 15 -5.45 -9.06 15.59
C TRP A 15 -4.23 -9.90 15.22
N VAL A 16 -3.60 -10.55 16.20
CA VAL A 16 -2.47 -11.47 15.96
C VAL A 16 -2.89 -12.64 15.08
N GLN A 17 -4.06 -13.23 15.32
CA GLN A 17 -4.59 -14.31 14.48
C GLN A 17 -4.87 -13.82 13.06
N THR A 18 -5.53 -12.68 12.91
CA THR A 18 -5.84 -12.08 11.60
C THR A 18 -4.57 -11.78 10.82
N PHE A 19 -3.58 -11.13 11.44
CA PHE A 19 -2.30 -10.81 10.80
C PHE A 19 -1.55 -12.05 10.33
N ASN A 20 -1.57 -13.12 11.12
CA ASN A 20 -0.87 -14.38 10.82
C ASN A 20 -1.65 -15.33 9.89
N LYS A 21 -2.84 -14.95 9.40
CA LYS A 21 -3.57 -15.76 8.39
C LYS A 21 -2.71 -15.98 7.16
N GLY A 22 -2.84 -17.17 6.56
CA GLY A 22 -2.03 -17.56 5.39
C GLY A 22 -0.53 -17.50 5.67
N HIS A 23 -0.11 -17.93 6.86
CA HIS A 23 1.28 -17.86 7.32
C HIS A 23 1.88 -16.44 7.30
N GLY A 24 1.05 -15.40 7.50
CA GLY A 24 1.48 -14.00 7.49
C GLY A 24 1.55 -13.37 6.10
N TYR A 25 1.15 -14.08 5.04
CA TYR A 25 1.04 -13.47 3.72
C TYR A 25 -0.01 -12.35 3.70
N ALA A 26 0.35 -11.23 3.05
CA ALA A 26 -0.41 -9.98 3.04
C ALA A 26 -0.61 -9.33 4.42
N GLY A 27 0.00 -9.86 5.50
CA GLY A 27 0.12 -9.28 6.85
C GLY A 27 -0.97 -8.29 7.26
N VAL A 28 -0.61 -7.01 7.24
CA VAL A 28 -1.44 -5.84 7.61
C VAL A 28 -2.79 -5.78 6.89
N PHE A 29 -2.91 -6.39 5.70
CA PHE A 29 -4.12 -6.39 4.89
C PHE A 29 -5.07 -7.55 5.16
N ASN A 30 -4.70 -8.45 6.06
CA ASN A 30 -5.66 -9.40 6.58
C ASN A 30 -6.63 -8.62 7.49
N SER A 31 -7.90 -8.64 7.10
CA SER A 31 -9.00 -8.01 7.83
C SER A 31 -10.20 -8.95 7.83
N ASP A 32 -10.91 -9.00 8.95
CA ASP A 32 -12.09 -9.85 9.11
C ASP A 32 -13.39 -9.06 8.98
N THR A 33 -13.32 -7.74 9.16
CA THR A 33 -14.45 -6.83 9.09
C THR A 33 -14.12 -5.60 8.26
N LYS A 34 -15.16 -4.87 7.82
CA LYS A 34 -14.99 -3.57 7.15
C LYS A 34 -14.35 -2.52 8.06
N ASP A 35 -14.57 -2.62 9.38
CA ASP A 35 -13.97 -1.68 10.33
C ASP A 35 -12.48 -1.96 10.51
N ASP A 36 -12.06 -3.23 10.51
CA ASP A 36 -10.64 -3.60 10.50
C ASP A 36 -9.94 -3.05 9.25
N MET A 37 -10.58 -3.20 8.08
CA MET A 37 -10.08 -2.66 6.81
C MET A 37 -9.88 -1.15 6.89
N ARG A 38 -10.87 -0.41 7.42
CA ARG A 38 -10.77 1.05 7.59
C ARG A 38 -9.66 1.47 8.57
N ILE A 39 -9.43 0.69 9.62
CA ILE A 39 -8.32 0.93 10.56
C ILE A 39 -6.99 0.79 9.82
N VAL A 40 -6.83 -0.30 9.05
CA VAL A 40 -5.63 -0.55 8.24
C VAL A 40 -5.41 0.57 7.22
N GLU A 41 -6.43 0.93 6.44
CA GLU A 41 -6.33 2.00 5.43
C GLU A 41 -5.94 3.34 6.06
N ARG A 42 -6.52 3.65 7.23
CA ARG A 42 -6.19 4.87 7.98
C ARG A 42 -4.76 4.86 8.51
N SER A 43 -4.29 3.74 9.02
CA SER A 43 -2.89 3.58 9.45
C SER A 43 -1.95 3.70 8.25
N THR A 44 -2.27 3.07 7.13
CA THR A 44 -1.47 3.13 5.90
C THR A 44 -1.35 4.56 5.35
N ILE A 45 -2.43 5.34 5.31
CA ILE A 45 -2.37 6.72 4.80
C ILE A 45 -1.61 7.67 5.75
N GLU A 46 -1.68 7.43 7.07
CA GLU A 46 -0.86 8.19 8.05
C GLU A 46 0.62 7.83 7.93
N GLU A 47 0.95 6.55 7.76
CA GLU A 47 2.33 6.12 7.49
C GLU A 47 2.84 6.74 6.20
N TRP A 48 2.04 6.73 5.12
CA TRP A 48 2.40 7.41 3.88
C TRP A 48 2.71 8.90 4.10
N ARG A 49 1.90 9.61 4.88
CA ARG A 49 2.14 11.02 5.23
C ARG A 49 3.49 11.20 5.91
N VAL A 50 3.83 10.36 6.89
CA VAL A 50 5.13 10.41 7.57
C VAL A 50 6.26 10.10 6.59
N SER A 51 6.09 9.08 5.76
CA SER A 51 7.10 8.63 4.80
C SER A 51 7.41 9.69 3.74
N ILE A 52 6.42 10.41 3.20
CA ILE A 52 6.70 11.47 2.20
C ILE A 52 7.40 12.69 2.81
N GLU A 53 7.17 12.98 4.11
CA GLU A 53 7.91 14.01 4.82
C GLU A 53 9.37 13.60 4.99
N MET A 54 9.61 12.35 5.39
CA MET A 54 10.96 11.85 5.66
C MET A 54 11.79 11.59 4.40
N GLU A 55 11.19 11.04 3.35
CA GLU A 55 11.91 10.71 2.09
C GLU A 55 12.00 11.89 1.14
N PHE A 56 10.99 12.75 1.10
CA PHE A 56 10.88 13.82 0.08
C PHE A 56 10.84 15.23 0.66
N GLY A 57 10.82 15.39 1.99
CA GLY A 57 10.68 16.71 2.63
C GLY A 57 9.29 17.33 2.41
N ILE A 58 8.27 16.52 2.09
CA ILE A 58 6.92 16.99 1.77
C ILE A 58 6.05 16.92 3.02
N VAL A 59 5.74 18.09 3.57
CA VAL A 59 4.82 18.20 4.71
C VAL A 59 3.39 18.24 4.19
N SER A 60 2.51 17.43 4.78
CA SER A 60 1.09 17.41 4.47
C SER A 60 0.23 17.43 5.75
N ASP A 61 -1.01 17.90 5.60
CA ASP A 61 -1.99 17.90 6.68
C ASP A 61 -2.50 16.47 6.96
N THR A 62 -3.17 16.30 8.10
CA THR A 62 -3.81 15.02 8.47
C THR A 62 -4.81 14.55 7.39
N PRO A 63 -4.67 13.32 6.86
CA PRO A 63 -5.58 12.75 5.89
C PRO A 63 -7.02 12.70 6.38
N GLN A 64 -7.95 13.05 5.49
CA GLN A 64 -9.39 13.01 5.76
C GLN A 64 -10.02 11.87 4.94
N PRO A 65 -10.68 10.88 5.58
CA PRO A 65 -11.36 9.82 4.84
C PRO A 65 -12.56 10.37 4.08
N ASN A 66 -12.84 9.82 2.91
CA ASN A 66 -14.01 10.14 2.12
C ASN A 66 -15.09 9.05 2.28
N PRO A 67 -16.24 9.35 2.91
CA PRO A 67 -17.31 8.36 3.09
C PRO A 67 -18.00 7.97 1.77
N ASP A 68 -17.84 8.77 0.72
CA ASP A 68 -18.53 8.62 -0.57
C ASP A 68 -17.65 7.96 -1.67
N ASP A 69 -16.46 7.43 -1.34
CA ASP A 69 -15.47 6.71 -2.20
C ASP A 69 -15.94 6.42 -3.64
N PRO A 70 -15.26 6.94 -4.70
CA PRO A 70 -13.87 7.43 -4.73
C PRO A 70 -13.66 8.96 -4.71
N PRO A 71 -12.48 9.48 -4.29
CA PRO A 71 -11.28 8.77 -3.79
C PRO A 71 -11.47 8.21 -2.37
N ASP A 72 -10.51 7.46 -1.83
CA ASP A 72 -10.54 6.99 -0.44
C ASP A 72 -10.24 8.11 0.58
N PHE A 73 -9.29 9.00 0.25
CA PHE A 73 -8.83 10.05 1.15
C PHE A 73 -8.63 11.39 0.44
N PHE A 74 -8.67 12.46 1.24
CA PHE A 74 -8.20 13.79 0.89
C PHE A 74 -7.01 14.18 1.76
N VAL A 75 -5.95 14.70 1.14
CA VAL A 75 -4.74 15.16 1.84
C VAL A 75 -4.34 16.54 1.31
N SER A 76 -4.05 17.49 2.19
CA SER A 76 -3.60 18.82 1.78
C SER A 76 -2.08 18.91 1.78
N ILE A 77 -1.48 19.32 0.66
CA ILE A 77 -0.04 19.55 0.51
C ILE A 77 0.17 20.96 -0.03
N GLY A 78 0.90 21.81 0.71
CA GLY A 78 1.15 23.19 0.30
C GLY A 78 -0.14 24.02 0.08
N GLY A 79 -1.22 23.70 0.80
CA GLY A 79 -2.54 24.32 0.65
C GLY A 79 -3.38 23.81 -0.54
N GLN A 80 -2.85 22.90 -1.35
CA GLN A 80 -3.61 22.19 -2.37
C GLN A 80 -4.18 20.90 -1.80
N GLN A 81 -5.51 20.73 -1.88
CA GLN A 81 -6.15 19.45 -1.56
C GLN A 81 -5.92 18.46 -2.71
N LEU A 82 -5.38 17.29 -2.38
CA LEU A 82 -5.16 16.17 -3.26
C LEU A 82 -6.15 15.05 -2.94
N ASN A 83 -6.66 14.39 -3.97
CA ASN A 83 -7.41 13.16 -3.80
C ASN A 83 -6.50 11.92 -3.92
N VAL A 84 -6.54 11.06 -2.91
CA VAL A 84 -5.67 9.89 -2.77
C VAL A 84 -6.51 8.62 -2.82
N GLU A 85 -6.21 7.76 -3.78
CA GLU A 85 -6.74 6.40 -3.86
C GLU A 85 -5.70 5.43 -3.30
N LEU A 86 -6.10 4.57 -2.37
CA LEU A 86 -5.29 3.50 -1.83
C LEU A 86 -5.60 2.19 -2.56
N VAL A 87 -4.56 1.49 -3.01
CA VAL A 87 -4.68 0.14 -3.55
C VAL A 87 -3.59 -0.74 -2.98
N GLN A 88 -3.90 -2.02 -2.84
CA GLN A 88 -2.95 -3.02 -2.35
C GLN A 88 -2.34 -3.75 -3.55
N MET A 89 -1.01 -3.86 -3.58
CA MET A 89 -0.32 -4.80 -4.45
C MET A 89 -0.19 -6.12 -3.69
N VAL A 90 -1.20 -6.98 -3.84
CA VAL A 90 -1.23 -8.33 -3.26
C VAL A 90 -1.73 -9.33 -4.30
N GLU A 91 -0.98 -10.40 -4.54
CA GLU A 91 -1.43 -11.50 -5.41
C GLU A 91 -2.48 -12.36 -4.71
N GLN A 92 -3.72 -12.29 -5.20
CA GLN A 92 -4.85 -13.01 -4.62
C GLN A 92 -4.71 -14.53 -4.76
N GLU A 93 -4.11 -15.00 -5.84
CA GLU A 93 -3.83 -16.43 -6.04
C GLU A 93 -2.89 -16.95 -4.94
N TYR A 94 -1.83 -16.21 -4.64
CA TYR A 94 -0.86 -16.57 -3.60
C TYR A 94 -1.48 -16.48 -2.21
N LYS A 95 -2.39 -15.51 -1.99
CA LYS A 95 -3.19 -15.43 -0.77
C LYS A 95 -4.01 -16.70 -0.55
N GLN A 96 -4.68 -17.17 -1.60
CA GLN A 96 -5.51 -18.38 -1.54
C GLN A 96 -4.67 -19.63 -1.30
N ARG A 97 -3.52 -19.75 -1.98
CA ARG A 97 -2.58 -20.86 -1.77
C ARG A 97 -2.03 -20.87 -0.36
N ALA A 98 -1.64 -19.71 0.16
CA ALA A 98 -1.15 -19.56 1.53
C ALA A 98 -2.22 -19.92 2.58
N ALA A 99 -3.49 -19.61 2.30
CA ALA A 99 -4.61 -20.03 3.14
C ALA A 99 -4.90 -21.54 3.08
N ASN A 100 -4.39 -22.24 2.06
CA ASN A 100 -4.50 -23.70 1.87
C ASN A 100 -3.21 -24.43 2.28
N ASP A 101 -2.55 -23.94 3.34
CA ASP A 101 -1.35 -24.51 3.97
C ASP A 101 -0.07 -24.55 3.11
N GLU A 102 -0.03 -23.86 1.97
CA GLU A 102 1.25 -23.57 1.30
C GLU A 102 1.98 -22.45 2.05
N THR A 103 3.29 -22.60 2.26
CA THR A 103 4.07 -21.59 2.98
C THR A 103 4.74 -20.60 2.02
N PRO A 104 4.67 -19.28 2.29
CA PRO A 104 5.38 -18.29 1.50
C PRO A 104 6.89 -18.29 1.77
N PHE A 105 7.38 -19.12 2.70
CA PHE A 105 8.78 -19.18 3.12
C PHE A 105 9.53 -20.45 2.68
N SER A 106 8.84 -21.42 2.09
CA SER A 106 9.48 -22.59 1.46
C SER A 106 8.58 -23.28 0.43
N GLY A 107 9.09 -24.27 -0.29
CA GLY A 107 8.30 -25.03 -1.27
C GLY A 107 7.97 -24.25 -2.55
N GLN A 108 6.92 -24.67 -3.26
CA GLN A 108 6.58 -24.13 -4.58
C GLN A 108 6.06 -22.70 -4.50
N LEU A 109 5.19 -22.39 -3.53
CA LEU A 109 4.67 -21.04 -3.33
C LEU A 109 5.80 -20.02 -3.12
N PHE A 110 6.79 -20.33 -2.27
CA PHE A 110 7.97 -19.47 -2.10
C PHE A 110 8.70 -19.17 -3.43
N GLN A 111 8.85 -20.16 -4.31
CA GLN A 111 9.49 -19.97 -5.61
C GLN A 111 8.64 -19.09 -6.54
N ASP A 112 7.33 -19.31 -6.57
CA ASP A 112 6.39 -18.55 -7.41
C ASP A 112 6.24 -17.09 -6.93
N MET A 113 6.47 -16.86 -5.64
CA MET A 113 6.40 -15.54 -5.02
C MET A 113 7.63 -14.67 -5.25
N GLN A 114 8.75 -15.24 -5.71
CA GLN A 114 9.95 -14.45 -6.02
C GLN A 114 9.63 -13.38 -7.06
N TRP A 115 10.09 -12.17 -6.81
CA TRP A 115 9.90 -11.04 -7.72
C TRP A 115 11.02 -10.99 -8.74
N SER A 116 10.64 -10.88 -10.01
CA SER A 116 11.53 -10.40 -11.06
C SER A 116 11.18 -8.95 -11.38
N ARG A 117 12.12 -8.23 -11.98
CA ARG A 117 11.90 -6.88 -12.49
C ARG A 117 10.69 -6.83 -13.42
N GLU A 118 10.59 -7.74 -14.38
CA GLU A 118 9.51 -7.80 -15.37
C GLU A 118 8.16 -8.01 -14.69
N ARG A 119 8.09 -8.91 -13.71
CA ARG A 119 6.87 -9.18 -12.94
C ARG A 119 6.44 -7.95 -12.14
N PHE A 120 7.38 -7.30 -11.45
CA PHE A 120 7.14 -6.08 -10.69
C PHE A 120 6.59 -4.94 -11.55
N VAL A 121 7.28 -4.63 -12.65
CA VAL A 121 6.89 -3.56 -13.58
C VAL A 121 5.53 -3.87 -14.23
N SER A 122 5.30 -5.12 -14.64
CA SER A 122 4.01 -5.54 -15.20
C SER A 122 2.89 -5.34 -14.19
N LYS A 123 3.11 -5.68 -12.92
CA LYS A 123 2.09 -5.55 -11.88
C LYS A 123 1.72 -4.10 -11.59
N LEU A 124 2.71 -3.22 -11.49
CA LEU A 124 2.47 -1.78 -11.32
C LEU A 124 1.68 -1.20 -12.49
N ASN A 125 2.09 -1.52 -13.73
CA ASN A 125 1.38 -1.08 -14.93
C ASN A 125 -0.06 -1.60 -14.97
N GLU A 126 -0.28 -2.87 -14.60
CA GLU A 126 -1.60 -3.47 -14.51
C GLU A 126 -2.50 -2.72 -13.51
N LEU A 127 -2.00 -2.47 -12.29
CA LEU A 127 -2.73 -1.76 -11.24
C LEU A 127 -3.11 -0.33 -11.67
N ILE A 128 -2.12 0.42 -12.18
CA ILE A 128 -2.31 1.80 -12.65
C ILE A 128 -3.31 1.82 -13.82
N ALA A 129 -3.18 0.92 -14.79
CA ALA A 129 -4.09 0.86 -15.93
C ALA A 129 -5.52 0.45 -15.53
N ASN A 130 -5.67 -0.50 -14.62
CA ASN A 130 -6.99 -0.96 -14.16
C ASN A 130 -7.73 0.13 -13.38
N LYS A 131 -7.06 0.78 -12.42
CA LYS A 131 -7.62 1.92 -11.68
C LYS A 131 -7.86 3.12 -12.61
N GLY A 132 -6.91 3.42 -13.49
CA GLY A 132 -7.03 4.49 -14.47
C GLY A 132 -8.27 4.35 -15.37
N LYS A 133 -8.49 3.16 -15.94
CA LYS A 133 -9.69 2.86 -16.75
C LYS A 133 -10.99 2.91 -15.93
N LYS A 134 -10.97 2.50 -14.66
CA LYS A 134 -12.12 2.61 -13.75
C LYS A 134 -12.50 4.09 -13.60
N TYR A 135 -11.55 4.96 -13.31
CA TYR A 135 -11.81 6.38 -13.07
C TYR A 135 -12.12 7.18 -14.33
N GLU A 136 -11.51 6.83 -15.46
CA GLU A 136 -11.88 7.38 -16.76
C GLU A 136 -13.37 7.17 -17.05
N LYS A 137 -13.87 5.94 -16.89
CA LYS A 137 -15.30 5.63 -17.09
C LYS A 137 -16.23 6.38 -16.14
N ALA A 138 -15.75 6.64 -14.92
CA ALA A 138 -16.50 7.38 -13.91
C ALA A 138 -16.40 8.91 -14.08
N GLY A 139 -15.54 9.41 -14.98
CA GLY A 139 -15.27 10.85 -15.10
C GLY A 139 -14.52 11.44 -13.89
N VAL A 140 -13.83 10.60 -13.12
CA VAL A 140 -13.09 10.98 -11.91
C VAL A 140 -11.60 11.11 -12.24
N ARG A 141 -10.92 12.04 -11.57
CA ARG A 141 -9.46 12.15 -11.58
C ARG A 141 -8.92 11.90 -10.19
N ILE A 142 -7.82 11.17 -10.13
CA ILE A 142 -7.05 10.88 -8.92
C ILE A 142 -5.70 11.58 -9.02
N ASP A 143 -5.30 12.28 -7.98
CA ASP A 143 -4.05 13.03 -7.88
C ASP A 143 -2.92 12.08 -7.48
N VAL A 144 -3.21 11.16 -6.55
CA VAL A 144 -2.24 10.18 -6.05
C VAL A 144 -2.88 8.79 -6.00
N LEU A 145 -2.34 7.85 -6.75
CA LEU A 145 -2.56 6.43 -6.51
C LEU A 145 -1.48 5.93 -5.55
N LEU A 146 -1.86 5.73 -4.29
CA LEU A 146 -1.01 5.11 -3.29
C LEU A 146 -1.12 3.59 -3.41
N ILE A 147 -0.06 2.95 -3.89
CA ILE A 147 0.06 1.50 -3.98
C ILE A 147 0.80 1.03 -2.73
N HIS A 148 0.14 0.32 -1.83
CA HIS A 148 0.79 -0.26 -0.64
C HIS A 148 1.07 -1.74 -0.89
N THR A 149 2.27 -2.19 -0.53
CA THR A 149 2.70 -3.58 -0.66
C THR A 149 3.22 -4.13 0.67
N ALA A 150 2.77 -5.35 0.97
CA ALA A 150 3.27 -6.22 2.03
C ALA A 150 3.75 -7.56 1.42
N GLU A 151 4.11 -7.53 0.14
CA GLU A 151 4.59 -8.70 -0.59
C GLU A 151 5.95 -9.13 -0.05
N PRO A 152 6.11 -10.37 0.41
CA PRO A 152 7.40 -10.86 0.84
C PRO A 152 8.32 -11.00 -0.38
N TRP A 153 9.64 -10.95 -0.13
CA TRP A 153 10.67 -11.12 -1.17
C TRP A 153 10.71 -10.02 -2.22
N LEU A 154 10.09 -8.86 -1.94
CA LEU A 154 10.28 -7.62 -2.68
C LEU A 154 10.78 -6.57 -1.69
N THR A 155 12.05 -6.18 -1.81
CA THR A 155 12.59 -5.08 -0.98
C THR A 155 12.43 -3.74 -1.67
N SER A 156 12.35 -2.67 -0.89
CA SER A 156 12.32 -1.29 -1.37
C SER A 156 13.56 -0.93 -2.17
N THR A 157 14.72 -1.50 -1.81
CA THR A 157 15.99 -1.30 -2.54
C THR A 157 15.95 -1.94 -3.94
N GLU A 158 15.45 -3.16 -4.05
CA GLU A 158 15.29 -3.83 -5.35
C GLU A 158 14.27 -3.10 -6.23
N ALA A 159 13.12 -2.75 -5.66
CA ALA A 159 12.09 -2.00 -6.35
C ALA A 159 12.59 -0.64 -6.83
N GLN A 160 13.34 0.09 -6.00
CA GLN A 160 13.96 1.36 -6.39
C GLN A 160 14.92 1.16 -7.57
N ALA A 161 15.83 0.18 -7.49
CA ALA A 161 16.77 -0.12 -8.57
C ALA A 161 16.06 -0.48 -9.88
N TRP A 162 14.89 -1.12 -9.81
CA TRP A 162 14.08 -1.42 -11.00
C TRP A 162 13.33 -0.20 -11.53
N LEU A 163 12.82 0.68 -10.67
CA LEU A 163 12.13 1.92 -11.06
C LEU A 163 13.10 2.95 -11.68
N GLU A 164 14.37 2.95 -11.30
CA GLU A 164 15.39 3.85 -11.88
C GLU A 164 15.66 3.59 -13.38
N VAL A 165 15.35 2.38 -13.86
CA VAL A 165 15.66 1.93 -15.23
C VAL A 165 14.42 1.69 -16.08
N GLU A 166 13.23 1.80 -15.50
CA GLU A 166 11.95 1.51 -16.15
C GLU A 166 11.09 2.76 -16.21
N GLU A 167 10.47 3.00 -17.36
CA GLU A 167 9.52 4.10 -17.52
C GLU A 167 8.10 3.58 -17.35
N ILE A 168 7.52 3.85 -16.18
CA ILE A 168 6.10 3.59 -15.92
C ILE A 168 5.31 4.84 -16.28
N MET A 169 4.45 4.72 -17.28
CA MET A 169 3.66 5.86 -17.75
C MET A 169 2.39 6.02 -16.91
N PRO A 170 2.10 7.25 -16.41
CA PRO A 170 0.86 7.50 -15.70
C PRO A 170 -0.36 7.39 -16.64
N HIS A 171 -1.51 6.98 -16.09
CA HIS A 171 -2.77 7.03 -16.81
C HIS A 171 -3.35 8.45 -16.79
N PRO A 172 -4.05 8.95 -17.83
CA PRO A 172 -4.62 10.33 -17.83
C PRO A 172 -5.57 10.67 -16.67
N SER A 173 -6.12 9.67 -15.99
CA SER A 173 -7.00 9.83 -14.83
C SER A 173 -6.27 9.73 -13.49
N ILE A 174 -4.96 9.45 -13.51
CA ILE A 174 -4.09 9.31 -12.33
C ILE A 174 -2.88 10.21 -12.54
N ARG A 175 -2.78 11.30 -11.77
CA ARG A 175 -1.70 12.28 -11.94
C ARG A 175 -0.34 11.73 -11.50
N SER A 176 -0.30 11.00 -10.39
CA SER A 176 0.91 10.39 -9.84
C SER A 176 0.61 9.06 -9.16
N ALA A 177 1.61 8.21 -9.05
CA ALA A 177 1.55 6.96 -8.29
C ALA A 177 2.78 6.81 -7.41
N SER A 178 2.58 6.32 -6.19
CA SER A 178 3.64 6.04 -5.22
C SER A 178 3.51 4.60 -4.72
N LEU A 179 4.63 3.95 -4.47
CA LEU A 179 4.71 2.62 -3.88
C LEU A 179 5.17 2.75 -2.43
N LEU A 180 4.33 2.37 -1.49
CA LEU A 180 4.62 2.31 -0.07
C LEU A 180 4.85 0.85 0.33
N PHE A 181 5.92 0.60 1.08
CA PHE A 181 6.26 -0.72 1.62
C PHE A 181 5.83 -0.81 3.09
N ASP A 182 5.68 -2.02 3.60
CA ASP A 182 5.72 -2.24 5.05
C ASP A 182 7.09 -1.92 5.64
N TYR A 183 7.17 -1.86 6.97
CA TYR A 183 8.44 -1.66 7.67
C TYR A 183 9.50 -2.69 7.26
N GLU A 184 10.68 -2.20 6.85
CA GLU A 184 11.83 -3.02 6.48
C GLU A 184 12.92 -2.96 7.57
N PRO A 185 13.09 -4.03 8.37
CA PRO A 185 14.12 -4.08 9.38
C PRO A 185 15.52 -3.93 8.77
N GLY A 186 16.38 -3.15 9.42
CA GLY A 186 17.78 -2.97 9.00
C GLY A 186 18.03 -1.77 8.08
N ARG A 187 16.99 -1.05 7.65
CA ARG A 187 17.13 0.20 6.89
C ARG A 187 17.66 1.38 7.74
N GLY A 188 17.54 1.27 9.07
CA GLY A 188 18.02 2.30 10.01
C GLY A 188 17.13 3.56 10.06
N VAL A 189 15.88 3.45 9.63
CA VAL A 189 14.86 4.50 9.70
C VAL A 189 13.58 3.94 10.33
N ASP A 190 12.79 4.80 10.97
CA ASP A 190 11.58 4.43 11.73
C ASP A 190 10.29 4.75 10.96
N HIS A 191 10.32 4.71 9.63
CA HIS A 191 9.17 4.95 8.76
C HIS A 191 9.16 3.96 7.58
N TRP A 192 7.98 3.80 6.99
CA TRP A 192 7.78 2.90 5.85
C TRP A 192 8.43 3.46 4.58
N PRO A 193 9.21 2.67 3.80
CA PRO A 193 9.78 3.15 2.54
C PRO A 193 8.69 3.58 1.55
N VAL A 194 8.85 4.76 0.95
CA VAL A 194 7.99 5.22 -0.15
C VAL A 194 8.82 5.56 -1.37
N LEU A 195 8.38 5.08 -2.53
CA LEU A 195 9.02 5.32 -3.83
C LEU A 195 8.04 6.00 -4.78
N THR A 196 8.54 6.88 -5.63
CA THR A 196 7.75 7.41 -6.75
C THR A 196 7.74 6.38 -7.87
N VAL A 197 6.54 5.98 -8.32
CA VAL A 197 6.37 5.06 -9.44
C VAL A 197 6.28 5.83 -10.75
N CYS A 198 5.43 6.86 -10.79
CA CYS A 198 5.29 7.72 -11.95
C CYS A 198 4.65 9.06 -11.58
N GLY A 199 4.90 10.09 -12.40
CA GLY A 199 4.41 11.44 -12.16
C GLY A 199 5.10 12.15 -11.00
N GLU A 200 4.66 13.38 -10.70
CA GLU A 200 5.18 14.17 -9.60
C GLU A 200 4.10 14.38 -8.53
N LEU A 201 4.46 14.18 -7.26
CA LEU A 201 3.53 14.35 -6.15
C LEU A 201 3.10 15.83 -6.01
N ILE A 202 4.02 16.77 -6.26
CA ILE A 202 3.79 18.21 -6.28
C ILE A 202 4.38 18.79 -7.56
N GLN A 203 3.63 19.65 -8.24
CA GLN A 203 4.19 20.48 -9.31
C GLN A 203 5.04 21.59 -8.70
N LYS A 204 6.30 21.70 -9.10
CA LYS A 204 7.09 22.90 -8.81
C LYS A 204 6.45 24.08 -9.54
N SER A 205 5.85 24.98 -8.77
CA SER A 205 5.38 26.29 -9.23
C SER A 205 6.52 27.17 -9.71
#